data_AF-A0A3M0KGL0-F1
#
_entry.id   AF-A0A3M0KGL0-F1
#
_cell.length_a   1.000
_cell.length_b   1.000
_cell.length_c   1.000
_cell.angle_alpha   90.00
_cell.angle_beta   90.00
_cell.angle_gamma   90.00
#
_symmetry.space_group_name_H-M   'P 1'
#
loop_
_entity.id
_entity.type
_entity.pdbx_description
1 polymer ?
#
loop_
_entity_poly.entity_id
_entity_poly.type
_entity_poly.pdbx_seq_one_letter_code
_entity_poly.pdbx_strand_id
1 'polypeptide(L)'
;MTLGILALVTSTGCASANALQSLTDAMHIPHLFVQRSTGGSPRTACQLNPSLEDEEYTLAARPPVRLNDVMLKLVTELRWQKFIVFYDSDYGKGRTAFQTTLRSFLLDHKDNSYFELKPEEKESLARNIEDDEETRKSTETVTSF
;
A
#
# COMPACT_ATOMS: atom_id res chain seq x y z
N MET A 1 6.00 -36.88 -21.00
CA MET A 1 7.11 -36.45 -20.12
C MET A 1 6.60 -35.32 -19.26
N THR A 2 6.52 -35.50 -17.94
CA THR A 2 6.15 -34.43 -17.02
C THR A 2 7.38 -33.55 -16.79
N LEU A 3 7.23 -32.24 -16.96
CA LEU A 3 8.22 -31.26 -16.54
C LEU A 3 8.12 -31.14 -15.02
N GLY A 4 8.74 -32.07 -14.29
CA GLY A 4 8.80 -32.02 -12.83
C GLY A 4 9.68 -30.85 -12.40
N ILE A 5 9.12 -29.91 -11.64
CA ILE A 5 9.85 -28.78 -11.06
C ILE A 5 10.17 -29.07 -9.59
N LEU A 6 11.31 -28.57 -9.10
CA LEU A 6 11.71 -28.68 -7.68
C LEU A 6 11.14 -27.53 -6.84
N ALA A 7 10.84 -26.40 -7.46
CA ALA A 7 10.26 -25.22 -6.85
C ALA A 7 9.57 -24.36 -7.92
N LEU A 8 8.62 -23.54 -7.48
CA LEU A 8 7.93 -22.56 -8.30
C LEU A 8 8.36 -21.16 -7.86
N VAL A 9 8.84 -20.33 -8.78
CA VAL A 9 9.14 -18.91 -8.52
C VAL A 9 8.14 -18.06 -9.28
N THR A 10 7.43 -17.16 -8.61
CA THR A 10 6.40 -16.33 -9.24
C THR A 10 6.62 -14.85 -8.94
N SER A 11 6.34 -13.99 -9.92
CA SER A 11 6.29 -12.54 -9.74
C SER A 11 4.97 -11.99 -10.24
N THR A 12 3.97 -11.94 -9.35
CA THR A 12 2.58 -11.60 -9.68
C THR A 12 1.96 -10.66 -8.64
N GLY A 13 0.77 -10.13 -8.95
CA GLY A 13 -0.03 -9.38 -7.99
C GLY A 13 -0.83 -10.30 -7.05
N CYS A 14 -1.49 -9.71 -6.04
CA CYS A 14 -2.14 -10.49 -4.98
C CYS A 14 -3.27 -11.41 -5.43
N ALA A 15 -3.97 -11.10 -6.53
CA ALA A 15 -5.05 -11.94 -7.03
C ALA A 15 -4.53 -13.31 -7.47
N SER A 16 -3.48 -13.33 -8.31
CA SER A 16 -2.83 -14.55 -8.76
C SER A 16 -2.05 -15.23 -7.65
N ALA A 17 -1.40 -14.46 -6.77
CA ALA A 17 -0.64 -14.99 -5.64
C ALA A 17 -1.50 -15.88 -4.73
N ASN A 18 -2.74 -15.48 -4.46
CA ASN A 18 -3.65 -16.26 -3.62
C ASN A 18 -4.00 -17.62 -4.27
N ALA A 19 -4.32 -17.63 -5.55
CA ALA A 19 -4.61 -18.87 -6.28
C ALA A 19 -3.37 -19.78 -6.38
N LEU A 20 -2.19 -19.20 -6.62
CA LEU A 20 -0.93 -19.94 -6.72
C LEU A 20 -0.53 -20.56 -5.39
N GLN A 21 -0.70 -19.85 -4.28
CA GLN A 21 -0.45 -20.38 -2.95
C GLN A 21 -1.32 -21.61 -2.66
N SER A 22 -2.62 -21.53 -2.95
CA SER A 22 -3.52 -22.67 -2.76
C SER A 22 -3.13 -23.88 -3.62
N LEU A 23 -2.66 -23.64 -4.86
CA LEU A 23 -2.17 -24.70 -5.73
C LEU A 23 -0.87 -25.33 -5.21
N THR A 24 0.08 -24.51 -4.77
CA THR A 24 1.40 -24.96 -4.32
C THR A 24 1.32 -25.71 -3.00
N ASP A 25 0.42 -25.29 -2.12
CA ASP A 25 0.14 -25.99 -0.87
C ASP A 25 -0.47 -27.37 -1.17
N ALA A 26 -1.46 -27.45 -2.06
CA ALA A 26 -2.10 -28.73 -2.44
C ALA A 26 -1.16 -29.72 -3.16
N MET A 27 -0.10 -29.22 -3.79
CA MET A 27 0.85 -30.03 -4.55
C MET A 27 2.18 -30.24 -3.80
N HIS A 28 2.31 -29.69 -2.59
CA HIS A 28 3.54 -29.68 -1.79
C HIS A 28 4.76 -29.17 -2.57
N ILE A 29 4.58 -28.14 -3.41
CA ILE A 29 5.64 -27.53 -4.23
C ILE A 29 6.15 -26.27 -3.52
N PRO A 30 7.45 -26.19 -3.13
CA PRO A 30 8.02 -24.96 -2.57
C PRO A 30 7.82 -23.78 -3.52
N HIS A 31 7.24 -22.71 -3.02
CA HIS A 31 6.81 -21.56 -3.81
C HIS A 31 7.45 -20.26 -3.32
N LEU A 32 8.37 -19.71 -4.09
CA LEU A 32 8.98 -18.41 -3.81
C LEU A 32 8.18 -17.31 -4.49
N PHE A 33 7.49 -16.48 -3.70
CA PHE A 33 6.60 -15.45 -4.18
C PHE A 33 7.23 -14.05 -4.12
N VAL A 34 7.37 -13.40 -5.27
CA VAL A 34 7.83 -12.02 -5.42
C VAL A 34 6.65 -11.11 -5.73
N GLN A 35 6.09 -10.48 -4.70
CA GLN A 35 4.93 -9.62 -4.85
C GLN A 35 5.18 -8.41 -5.77
N ARG A 36 4.34 -8.24 -6.79
CA ARG A 36 4.25 -7.02 -7.62
C ARG A 36 3.20 -6.05 -7.07
N SER A 37 3.50 -4.75 -7.13
CA SER A 37 2.50 -3.70 -6.98
C SER A 37 1.85 -3.37 -8.32
N THR A 38 0.61 -2.90 -8.29
CA THR A 38 -0.11 -2.39 -9.46
C THR A 38 0.34 -0.96 -9.75
N GLY A 39 0.69 -0.66 -10.99
CA GLY A 39 0.88 0.73 -11.46
C GLY A 39 1.92 1.59 -10.74
N GLY A 40 2.85 1.01 -9.96
CA GLY A 40 3.78 1.79 -9.14
C GLY A 40 3.21 2.27 -7.79
N SER A 41 1.95 1.96 -7.50
CA SER A 41 1.34 2.24 -6.19
C SER A 41 2.09 1.59 -5.04
N PRO A 42 2.09 2.20 -3.83
CA PRO A 42 2.75 1.62 -2.67
C PRO A 42 2.18 0.23 -2.35
N ARG A 43 3.06 -0.70 -2.01
CA ARG A 43 2.70 -2.11 -1.80
C ARG A 43 1.94 -2.29 -0.49
N THR A 44 0.96 -3.18 -0.52
CA THR A 44 0.18 -3.65 0.63
C THR A 44 0.35 -5.16 0.72
N ALA A 45 0.48 -5.76 1.92
CA ALA A 45 0.66 -7.21 2.01
C ALA A 45 -0.55 -7.94 1.38
N CYS A 46 -0.30 -9.03 0.65
CA CYS A 46 -1.39 -9.82 0.09
C CYS A 46 -2.10 -10.60 1.21
N GLN A 47 -3.43 -10.63 1.18
CA GLN A 47 -4.22 -11.53 2.02
C GLN A 47 -4.18 -12.93 1.40
N LEU A 48 -3.29 -13.78 1.91
CA LEU A 48 -3.19 -15.17 1.51
C LEU A 48 -4.22 -16.02 2.28
N ASN A 49 -4.58 -17.18 1.72
CA ASN A 49 -5.47 -18.11 2.39
C ASN A 49 -4.74 -18.74 3.59
N PRO A 50 -5.43 -19.00 4.71
CA PRO A 50 -4.82 -19.73 5.81
C PRO A 50 -4.45 -21.14 5.32
N SER A 51 -3.17 -21.50 5.41
CA SER A 51 -2.72 -22.88 5.26
C SER A 51 -3.04 -23.65 6.54
N LEU A 52 -3.16 -24.98 6.43
CA LEU A 52 -3.17 -25.85 7.61
C LEU A 52 -1.81 -25.73 8.31
N GLU A 53 -1.78 -25.89 9.64
CA GLU A 53 -0.50 -25.90 10.39
C GLU A 53 0.44 -26.94 9.75
N ASP A 54 1.68 -26.53 9.46
CA ASP A 54 2.74 -27.27 8.77
C ASP A 54 2.63 -27.49 7.24
N GLU A 55 1.62 -26.95 6.55
CA GLU A 55 1.49 -27.03 5.08
C GLU A 55 1.56 -25.66 4.36
N GLU A 56 2.39 -24.75 4.86
CA GLU A 56 2.65 -23.47 4.19
C GLU A 56 3.85 -23.60 3.23
N TYR A 57 3.59 -23.68 1.92
CA TYR A 57 4.64 -23.83 0.90
C TYR A 57 5.06 -22.49 0.27
N THR A 58 4.36 -21.41 0.58
CA THR A 58 4.60 -20.09 -0.01
C THR A 58 5.51 -19.22 0.86
N LEU A 59 6.72 -18.94 0.37
CA LEU A 59 7.69 -18.04 0.98
C LEU A 59 7.64 -16.67 0.30
N ALA A 60 7.25 -15.64 1.03
CA ALA A 60 7.30 -14.26 0.55
C ALA A 60 8.76 -13.77 0.48
N ALA A 61 9.26 -13.55 -0.74
CA ALA A 61 10.64 -13.10 -0.95
C ALA A 61 10.86 -11.62 -0.58
N ARG A 62 9.80 -10.80 -0.64
CA ARG A 62 9.88 -9.38 -0.26
C ARG A 62 9.64 -9.23 1.25
N PRO A 63 10.38 -8.33 1.93
CA PRO A 63 10.18 -8.10 3.36
C PRO A 63 8.76 -7.59 3.66
N PRO A 64 8.28 -7.69 4.90
CA PRO A 64 7.02 -7.08 5.31
C PRO A 64 6.95 -5.58 4.98
N VAL A 65 5.75 -5.07 4.69
CA VAL A 65 5.55 -3.64 4.44
C VAL A 65 5.65 -2.88 5.77
N ARG A 66 6.68 -2.04 5.93
CA ARG A 66 6.94 -1.22 7.14
C ARG A 66 6.66 0.27 6.94
N LEU A 67 5.91 0.62 5.91
CA LEU A 67 5.61 2.01 5.58
C LEU A 67 4.83 2.70 6.71
N ASN A 68 3.98 1.95 7.42
CA ASN A 68 3.23 2.45 8.57
C ASN A 68 4.17 2.91 9.71
N ASP A 69 5.16 2.09 10.08
CA ASP A 69 6.14 2.42 11.13
C ASP A 69 6.87 3.73 10.82
N VAL A 70 7.32 3.87 9.57
CA VAL A 70 8.08 5.04 9.11
C VAL A 70 7.20 6.28 9.09
N MET A 71 5.97 6.17 8.57
CA MET A 71 5.02 7.28 8.55
C MET A 71 4.65 7.75 9.96
N LEU A 72 4.42 6.83 10.89
CA LEU A 72 4.16 7.16 12.29
C LEU A 72 5.35 7.89 12.93
N LYS A 73 6.57 7.40 12.71
CA LYS A 73 7.77 8.06 13.21
C LYS A 73 7.93 9.45 12.61
N LEU A 74 7.61 9.62 11.33
CA LEU A 74 7.72 10.90 10.64
C LEU A 74 6.73 11.93 11.19
N VAL A 75 5.45 11.57 11.30
CA VAL A 75 4.42 12.52 11.79
C VAL A 75 4.64 12.90 13.26
N THR A 76 5.21 11.99 14.06
CA THR A 76 5.55 12.26 15.46
C THR A 76 6.74 13.19 15.60
N GLU A 77 7.83 12.93 14.87
CA GLU A 77 9.01 13.80 14.89
C GLU A 77 8.69 15.21 14.36
N LEU A 78 7.82 15.31 13.34
CA LEU A 78 7.35 16.59 12.82
C LEU A 78 6.24 17.24 13.67
N ARG A 79 5.77 16.56 14.72
CA ARG A 79 4.68 17.01 15.61
C ARG A 79 3.41 17.42 14.86
N TRP A 80 3.06 16.70 13.80
CA TRP A 80 1.85 16.98 13.02
C TRP A 80 0.61 16.57 13.82
N GLN A 81 -0.22 17.56 14.18
CA GLN A 81 -1.48 17.34 14.90
C GLN A 81 -2.65 17.02 13.96
N LYS A 82 -2.60 17.55 12.73
CA LYS A 82 -3.63 17.35 11.71
C LYS A 82 -2.97 17.29 10.35
N PHE A 83 -3.31 16.27 9.57
CA PHE A 83 -2.75 16.06 8.23
C PHE A 83 -3.73 15.26 7.38
N ILE A 84 -3.50 15.29 6.07
CA ILE A 84 -4.27 14.56 5.06
C ILE A 84 -3.32 13.58 4.37
N VAL A 85 -3.79 12.37 4.09
CA VAL A 85 -3.02 11.36 3.36
C VAL A 85 -3.73 11.07 2.03
N PHE A 86 -3.05 11.42 0.94
CA PHE A 86 -3.51 11.10 -0.41
C PHE A 86 -3.03 9.71 -0.83
N TYR A 87 -3.89 8.97 -1.51
CA TYR A 87 -3.58 7.66 -2.05
C TYR A 87 -4.36 7.45 -3.35
N ASP A 88 -3.76 6.71 -4.28
CA ASP A 88 -4.39 6.34 -5.54
C ASP A 88 -5.46 5.25 -5.33
N SER A 89 -6.39 5.16 -6.28
CA SER A 89 -7.43 4.14 -6.43
C SER A 89 -6.92 2.71 -6.21
N ASP A 90 -5.74 2.38 -6.73
CA ASP A 90 -5.11 1.07 -6.63
C ASP A 90 -4.59 0.72 -5.22
N TYR A 91 -4.41 1.71 -4.34
CA TYR A 91 -3.95 1.50 -2.96
C TYR A 91 -5.04 0.92 -2.04
N GLY A 92 -6.30 0.87 -2.52
CA GLY A 92 -7.50 0.60 -1.74
C GLY A 92 -7.49 -0.67 -0.88
N LYS A 93 -6.76 -1.73 -1.27
CA LYS A 93 -6.72 -2.99 -0.50
C LYS A 93 -5.90 -2.90 0.80
N GLY A 94 -4.92 -1.99 0.91
CA GLY A 94 -4.21 -1.73 2.17
C GLY A 94 -4.65 -0.45 2.89
N ARG A 95 -5.64 0.26 2.34
CA ARG A 95 -6.25 1.43 2.94
C ARG A 95 -6.70 1.16 4.37
N THR A 96 -7.36 0.02 4.61
CA THR A 96 -7.87 -0.38 5.93
C THR A 96 -6.78 -0.62 6.96
N ALA A 97 -5.65 -1.22 6.57
CA ALA A 97 -4.53 -1.50 7.48
C ALA A 97 -3.84 -0.21 7.93
N PHE A 98 -3.56 0.69 6.98
CA PHE A 98 -2.96 1.99 7.29
C PHE A 98 -3.92 2.88 8.08
N GLN A 99 -5.20 2.95 7.68
CA GLN A 99 -6.24 3.70 8.39
C GLN A 99 -6.40 3.23 9.83
N THR A 100 -6.46 1.90 10.06
CA THR A 100 -6.59 1.34 11.42
C THR A 100 -5.39 1.70 12.28
N THR A 101 -4.18 1.55 11.73
CA THR A 101 -2.92 1.86 12.44
C THR A 101 -2.85 3.34 12.81
N LEU A 102 -3.10 4.23 11.84
CA LEU A 102 -3.15 5.67 12.09
C LEU A 102 -4.25 6.04 13.09
N ARG A 103 -5.47 5.50 12.95
CA ARG A 103 -6.56 5.78 13.90
C ARG A 103 -6.16 5.41 15.32
N SER A 104 -5.58 4.23 15.52
CA SER A 104 -5.15 3.79 16.85
C SER A 104 -4.11 4.74 17.47
N PHE A 105 -3.17 5.23 16.66
CA PHE A 105 -2.17 6.20 17.10
C PHE A 105 -2.78 7.57 17.45
N LEU A 106 -3.70 8.06 16.62
CA LEU A 106 -4.36 9.34 16.82
C LEU A 106 -5.36 9.31 17.99
N LEU A 107 -5.93 8.14 18.33
CA LEU A 107 -6.77 7.98 19.53
C LEU A 107 -5.96 8.06 20.84
N ASP A 108 -4.69 7.68 20.82
CA ASP A 108 -3.80 7.77 21.99
C ASP A 108 -3.33 9.22 22.24
N HIS A 109 -3.29 10.04 21.18
CA HIS A 109 -3.01 11.48 21.26
C HIS A 109 -4.34 12.25 21.19
N LYS A 110 -4.97 12.46 22.36
CA LYS A 110 -6.31 13.06 22.58
C LYS A 110 -6.74 14.30 21.76
N ASP A 111 -5.85 14.92 20.99
CA ASP A 111 -6.11 16.12 20.16
C ASP A 111 -6.03 15.89 18.64
N ASN A 112 -5.77 14.66 18.16
CA ASN A 112 -5.57 14.41 16.73
C ASN A 112 -6.86 13.99 16.00
N SER A 113 -7.32 14.83 15.07
CA SER A 113 -8.49 14.55 14.21
C SER A 113 -8.06 13.97 12.87
N TYR A 114 -8.34 12.67 12.65
CA TYR A 114 -8.25 12.05 11.32
C TYR A 114 -9.48 12.42 10.49
N PHE A 115 -9.29 13.16 9.41
CA PHE A 115 -10.35 13.46 8.45
C PHE A 115 -10.19 12.56 7.21
N GLU A 116 -11.19 11.70 7.00
CA GLU A 116 -11.36 11.01 5.73
C GLU A 116 -12.21 11.92 4.84
N LEU A 117 -11.59 12.53 3.83
CA LEU A 117 -12.30 13.37 2.86
C LEU A 117 -13.37 12.53 2.15
N LYS A 118 -14.59 13.06 2.06
CA LYS A 118 -15.64 12.44 1.24
C LYS A 118 -15.19 12.43 -0.23
N PRO A 119 -15.65 11.48 -1.07
CA PRO A 119 -15.25 11.39 -2.47
C PRO A 119 -15.38 12.72 -3.22
N GLU A 120 -16.46 13.45 -2.97
CA GLU A 120 -16.75 14.78 -3.53
C GLU A 120 -15.84 15.91 -2.99
N GLU A 121 -15.25 15.76 -1.80
CA GLU A 121 -14.23 16.70 -1.29
C GLU A 121 -12.82 16.39 -1.86
N LYS A 122 -12.56 15.16 -2.29
CA LYS A 122 -11.30 14.80 -2.96
C LYS A 122 -11.22 15.41 -4.35
N GLU A 123 -12.33 15.42 -5.07
CA GLU A 123 -12.42 15.95 -6.43
C GLU A 123 -12.40 17.48 -6.48
N SER A 124 -12.89 18.16 -5.43
CA SER A 124 -12.73 19.61 -5.29
C SER A 124 -11.31 19.99 -4.88
N LEU A 125 -10.66 19.21 -4.01
CA LEU A 125 -9.27 19.48 -3.61
C LEU A 125 -8.26 19.18 -4.74
N ALA A 126 -8.49 18.14 -5.54
CA ALA A 126 -7.66 17.83 -6.71
C ALA A 126 -7.69 18.97 -7.74
N ARG A 127 -8.87 19.52 -8.04
CA ARG A 127 -9.02 20.69 -8.92
C ARG A 127 -8.29 21.93 -8.40
N ASN A 128 -8.40 22.20 -7.10
CA ASN A 128 -7.72 23.35 -6.50
C ASN A 128 -6.19 23.23 -6.54
N ILE A 129 -5.62 22.01 -6.56
CA ILE A 129 -4.17 21.79 -6.68
C ILE A 129 -3.70 21.95 -8.12
N GLU A 130 -4.48 21.48 -9.11
CA GLU A 130 -4.19 21.71 -10.54
C GLU A 130 -4.23 23.20 -10.90
N ASP A 131 -5.20 23.95 -10.37
CA ASP A 131 -5.29 25.41 -10.55
C ASP A 131 -4.09 26.17 -9.93
N ASP A 132 -3.53 25.67 -8.81
CA ASP A 132 -2.36 26.24 -8.14
C ASP A 132 -1.06 25.97 -8.92
N GLU A 133 -0.97 24.84 -9.64
CA GLU A 133 0.17 24.52 -10.50
C GLU A 133 0.16 25.35 -11.80
N GLU A 134 -1.02 25.67 -12.33
CA GLU A 134 -1.18 26.56 -13.49
C GLU A 134 -0.93 28.04 -13.14
N THR A 135 -1.28 28.48 -11.93
CA THR A 135 -0.89 29.82 -11.42
C THR A 135 0.60 29.92 -11.08
N ARG A 136 1.26 28.84 -10.67
CA ARG A 136 2.73 28.82 -10.49
C ARG A 136 3.49 28.91 -11.82
N LYS A 137 3.01 28.23 -12.87
CA LYS A 137 3.61 28.33 -14.22
C LYS A 137 3.47 29.71 -14.85
N SER A 138 2.44 30.48 -14.49
CA SER A 138 2.26 31.86 -15.00
C SER A 138 3.05 32.91 -14.19
N THR A 139 3.47 32.62 -12.96
CA THR A 139 4.32 33.53 -12.15
C THR A 139 5.81 33.31 -12.35
N GLU A 140 6.26 32.14 -12.78
CA GLU A 140 7.69 31.88 -13.10
C GLU A 140 8.16 32.59 -14.38
N THR A 141 7.27 33.07 -15.26
CA THR A 141 7.65 33.80 -16.49
C THR A 141 7.87 35.31 -16.31
N VAL A 142 7.62 35.88 -15.11
CA VAL A 142 7.69 37.35 -14.89
C VAL A 142 8.90 37.78 -14.03
N THR A 143 9.75 36.86 -13.61
CA THR A 143 11.01 37.19 -12.91
C THR A 143 12.24 36.68 -13.67
N SER A 144 12.44 37.19 -14.89
CA SER A 144 13.78 37.28 -15.48
C SER A 144 13.97 38.67 -16.08
N PHE A 145 14.67 39.53 -15.34
CA PHE A 145 15.39 40.70 -15.83
C PHE A 145 16.78 40.67 -15.21
#